data_AF-A0A1B6ITJ7-F1
#
_entry.id   AF-A0A1B6ITJ7-F1
#
_cell.length_a   1.000
_cell.length_b   1.000
_cell.length_c   1.000
_cell.angle_alpha   90.00
_cell.angle_beta   90.00
_cell.angle_gamma   90.00
#
_symmetry.space_group_name_H-M   'P 1'
#
loop_
_entity.id
_entity.type
_entity.pdbx_description
1 polymer ?
#
loop_
_entity_poly.entity_id
_entity_poly.type
_entity_poly.pdbx_seq_one_letter_code
_entity_poly.pdbx_strand_id
1 'polypeptide(L)'
;LVKRRMKEHQLQISMSTSARHNFHMYLTERDFDGWLKFDFSEKTLNIIVRHQAETDLAVQTNTSSLSGGEKSFSTVAFIMAMWQEVKLPFHFLDEFDVFMDGINRRIVMDMLIEHAKETKQQFVFLTPLDMSSVSSSNIITIHRLEAPRD
;
A
#
# COMPACT_ATOMS: atom_id res chain seq x y z
N LEU A 1 -13.06 17.08 -28.28
CA LEU A 1 -11.64 16.88 -27.91
C LEU A 1 -11.19 17.73 -26.72
N VAL A 2 -11.42 19.06 -26.71
CA VAL A 2 -11.01 19.96 -25.60
C VAL A 2 -11.64 19.58 -24.25
N LYS A 3 -12.97 19.34 -24.19
CA LYS A 3 -13.67 18.89 -22.97
C LYS A 3 -13.12 17.57 -22.40
N ARG A 4 -12.72 16.62 -23.27
CA ARG A 4 -12.13 15.34 -22.86
C ARG A 4 -10.80 15.56 -22.15
N ARG A 5 -9.91 16.38 -22.74
CA ARG A 5 -8.61 16.72 -22.16
C ARG A 5 -8.73 17.43 -20.81
N MET A 6 -9.70 18.35 -20.67
CA MET A 6 -9.97 19.00 -19.38
C MET A 6 -10.43 18.00 -18.31
N LYS A 7 -11.32 17.06 -18.66
CA LYS A 7 -11.78 16.02 -17.74
C LYS A 7 -10.65 15.07 -17.33
N GLU A 8 -9.81 14.66 -18.27
CA GLU A 8 -8.63 13.84 -18.02
C GLU A 8 -7.65 14.53 -17.06
N HIS A 9 -7.35 15.80 -17.30
CA HIS A 9 -6.49 16.60 -16.43
C HIS A 9 -7.07 16.75 -15.02
N GLN A 10 -8.38 17.02 -14.90
CA GLN A 10 -9.06 17.12 -13.61
C GLN A 10 -9.01 15.79 -12.85
N LEU A 11 -9.17 14.67 -13.55
CA LEU A 11 -9.07 13.33 -12.97
C LEU A 11 -7.65 13.05 -12.47
N GLN A 12 -6.62 13.35 -13.27
CA GLN A 12 -5.21 13.21 -12.89
C GLN A 12 -4.86 14.02 -11.63
N ILE A 13 -5.33 15.27 -11.55
CA ILE A 13 -5.13 16.12 -10.36
C ILE A 13 -5.84 15.53 -9.15
N SER A 14 -7.11 15.14 -9.29
CA SER A 14 -7.89 14.59 -8.18
C SER A 14 -7.26 13.30 -7.65
N MET A 15 -6.95 12.35 -8.54
CA MET A 15 -6.40 11.05 -8.17
C MET A 15 -5.01 11.19 -7.57
N SER A 16 -4.14 12.00 -8.16
CA SER A 16 -2.78 12.17 -7.61
C SER A 16 -2.77 12.90 -6.28
N THR A 17 -3.70 13.83 -6.05
CA THR A 17 -3.84 14.51 -4.75
C THR A 17 -4.28 13.54 -3.67
N SER A 18 -5.32 12.75 -3.93
CA SER A 18 -5.84 11.78 -2.98
C SER A 18 -4.85 10.63 -2.73
N ALA A 19 -4.22 10.09 -3.78
CA ALA A 19 -3.18 9.07 -3.65
C ALA A 19 -1.99 9.56 -2.81
N ARG A 20 -1.53 10.80 -3.00
CA ARG A 20 -0.45 11.39 -2.16
C ARG A 20 -0.86 11.45 -0.70
N HIS A 21 -2.08 11.91 -0.42
CA HIS A 21 -2.58 12.02 0.94
C HIS A 21 -2.67 10.65 1.62
N ASN A 22 -3.34 9.68 0.98
CA ASN A 22 -3.51 8.35 1.54
C ASN A 22 -2.17 7.62 1.71
N PHE A 23 -1.25 7.75 0.76
CA PHE A 23 0.09 7.16 0.87
C PHE A 23 0.85 7.69 2.07
N HIS A 24 0.84 9.01 2.28
CA HIS A 24 1.44 9.62 3.46
C HIS A 24 0.79 9.09 4.75
N MET A 25 -0.55 9.09 4.83
CA MET A 25 -1.27 8.60 6.01
C MET A 25 -0.90 7.16 6.36
N TYR A 26 -0.91 6.25 5.38
CA TYR A 26 -0.55 4.83 5.60
C TYR A 26 0.90 4.64 6.04
N LEU A 27 1.83 5.50 5.61
CA LEU A 27 3.23 5.45 6.04
C LEU A 27 3.42 5.91 7.49
N THR A 28 2.60 6.86 7.96
CA THR A 28 2.69 7.36 9.33
C THR A 28 2.37 6.31 10.40
N GLU A 29 1.66 5.23 10.03
CA GLU A 29 1.47 4.04 10.89
C GLU A 29 2.80 3.35 11.29
N ARG A 30 3.90 3.66 10.59
CA ARG A 30 5.23 3.08 10.86
C ARG A 30 6.33 4.11 11.08
N ASP A 31 5.98 5.33 11.50
CA ASP A 31 6.94 6.44 11.70
C ASP A 31 7.72 6.80 10.42
N PHE A 32 7.10 6.59 9.26
CA PHE A 32 7.65 6.99 7.96
C PHE A 32 6.95 8.25 7.44
N ASP A 33 7.69 9.02 6.67
CA ASP A 33 7.14 10.02 5.76
C ASP A 33 7.28 9.50 4.32
N GLY A 34 6.34 9.86 3.45
CA GLY A 34 6.53 9.64 2.03
C GLY A 34 5.74 10.57 1.11
N TRP A 35 6.19 10.61 -0.14
CA TRP A 35 5.63 11.45 -1.20
C TRP A 35 5.54 10.69 -2.52
N LEU A 36 4.42 10.87 -3.20
CA LEU A 36 4.24 10.42 -4.58
C LEU A 36 4.40 11.60 -5.54
N LYS A 37 5.45 11.59 -6.35
CA LYS A 37 5.74 12.60 -7.36
C LYS A 37 5.33 12.08 -8.73
N PHE A 38 4.08 12.35 -9.10
CA PHE A 38 3.55 12.09 -10.44
C PHE A 38 4.02 13.16 -11.43
N ASP A 39 4.66 12.74 -12.51
CA ASP A 39 4.89 13.55 -13.71
C ASP A 39 4.06 12.99 -14.86
N PHE A 40 2.96 13.67 -15.18
CA PHE A 40 2.04 13.25 -16.24
C PHE A 40 2.55 13.60 -17.64
N SER A 41 3.51 14.52 -17.78
CA SER A 41 4.14 14.83 -19.07
C SER A 41 5.08 13.68 -19.45
N GLU A 42 5.97 13.33 -18.53
CA GLU A 42 6.98 12.29 -18.74
C GLU A 42 6.46 10.88 -18.43
N LYS A 43 5.22 10.76 -17.93
CA LYS A 43 4.58 9.50 -17.52
C LYS A 43 5.40 8.73 -16.50
N THR A 44 5.98 9.44 -15.54
CA THR A 44 6.78 8.84 -14.47
C THR A 44 6.10 9.03 -13.12
N LEU A 45 6.39 8.10 -12.21
CA LEU A 45 6.05 8.21 -10.80
C LEU A 45 7.33 7.96 -10.00
N ASN A 46 7.72 8.95 -9.21
CA ASN A 46 8.78 8.80 -8.24
C ASN A 46 8.18 8.67 -6.84
N ILE A 47 8.52 7.58 -6.16
CA ILE A 47 8.08 7.28 -4.79
C ILE A 47 9.25 7.59 -3.87
N ILE A 48 9.00 8.42 -2.87
CA ILE A 48 9.99 8.80 -1.86
C ILE A 48 9.45 8.37 -0.51
N VAL A 49 10.29 7.71 0.28
CA VAL A 49 9.99 7.32 1.66
C VAL A 49 11.23 7.55 2.51
N ARG A 50 11.04 8.02 3.73
CA ARG A 50 12.10 8.21 4.73
C ARG A 50 11.59 7.86 6.13
N HIS A 51 12.53 7.63 7.04
CA HIS A 51 12.25 7.56 8.47
C HIS A 51 12.00 8.97 9.02
N GLN A 52 10.98 9.19 9.85
CA GLN A 52 10.72 10.51 10.45
C GLN A 52 11.87 10.98 11.35
N ALA A 53 12.65 10.05 11.91
CA ALA A 53 13.83 10.35 12.71
C ALA A 53 15.01 10.91 11.90
N GLU A 54 15.00 10.77 10.56
CA GLU A 54 16.07 11.29 9.70
C GLU A 54 15.87 12.80 9.46
N THR A 55 16.72 13.60 10.11
CA THR A 55 16.71 15.07 10.01
C THR A 55 17.43 15.61 8.78
N ASP A 56 18.22 14.77 8.10
CA ASP A 56 19.03 15.20 6.97
C ASP A 56 18.21 15.22 5.67
N LEU A 57 17.93 16.44 5.18
CA LEU A 57 17.15 16.67 3.97
C LEU A 57 17.85 16.12 2.70
N ALA A 58 19.15 15.84 2.75
CA ALA A 58 19.89 15.30 1.61
C ALA A 58 19.57 13.81 1.33
N VAL A 59 19.06 13.07 2.32
CA VAL A 59 18.69 11.64 2.21
C VAL A 59 17.33 11.46 1.49
N GLN A 60 16.59 12.54 1.24
CA GLN A 60 15.22 12.58 0.69
C GLN A 60 14.99 11.93 -0.67
N THR A 61 16.00 11.41 -1.37
CA THR A 61 15.85 11.06 -2.79
C THR A 61 15.85 9.57 -3.09
N ASN A 62 16.21 8.70 -2.15
CA ASN A 62 16.46 7.30 -2.48
C ASN A 62 15.77 6.33 -1.53
N THR A 63 14.68 5.73 -2.00
CA THR A 63 14.10 4.48 -1.47
C THR A 63 15.14 3.35 -1.38
N SER A 64 16.30 3.50 -2.01
CA SER A 64 17.46 2.62 -1.93
C SER A 64 17.94 2.34 -0.50
N SER A 65 17.84 3.32 0.41
CA SER A 65 18.31 3.20 1.80
C SER A 65 17.42 2.32 2.69
N LEU A 66 16.19 2.05 2.25
CA LEU A 66 15.23 1.25 3.00
C LEU A 66 15.64 -0.23 3.05
N SER A 67 15.35 -0.89 4.16
CA SER A 67 15.46 -2.34 4.29
C SER A 67 14.46 -3.06 3.35
N GLY A 68 14.64 -4.36 3.13
CA GLY A 68 13.71 -5.16 2.32
C GLY A 68 12.28 -5.15 2.87
N GLY A 69 12.14 -5.20 4.19
CA GLY A 69 10.85 -5.11 4.88
C GLY A 69 10.20 -3.73 4.75
N GLU A 70 10.98 -2.66 4.84
CA GLU A 70 10.48 -1.28 4.69
C GLU A 70 10.05 -0.96 3.25
N LYS A 71 10.80 -1.48 2.27
CA LYS A 71 10.39 -1.41 0.85
C LYS A 71 9.07 -2.12 0.63
N SER A 72 8.89 -3.29 1.23
CA SER A 72 7.65 -4.06 1.15
C SER A 72 6.49 -3.34 1.83
N PHE A 73 6.72 -2.77 3.02
CA PHE A 73 5.73 -1.97 3.75
C PHE A 73 5.26 -0.78 2.90
N SER A 74 6.22 -0.02 2.37
CA SER A 74 5.96 1.13 1.50
C SER A 74 5.21 0.73 0.23
N THR A 75 5.49 -0.44 -0.31
CA THR A 75 4.79 -0.96 -1.50
C THR A 75 3.32 -1.25 -1.18
N VAL A 76 3.02 -1.89 -0.05
CA VAL A 76 1.62 -2.13 0.36
C VAL A 76 0.89 -0.82 0.65
N ALA A 77 1.53 0.12 1.35
CA ALA A 77 0.98 1.46 1.58
C ALA A 77 0.64 2.18 0.26
N PHE A 78 1.50 2.07 -0.75
CA PHE A 78 1.25 2.62 -2.08
C PHE A 78 0.07 1.95 -2.79
N ILE A 79 -0.04 0.61 -2.73
CA ILE A 79 -1.16 -0.13 -3.32
C ILE A 79 -2.48 0.30 -2.67
N MET A 80 -2.52 0.36 -1.34
CA MET A 80 -3.71 0.80 -0.59
C MET A 80 -4.10 2.24 -0.93
N ALA A 81 -3.13 3.13 -1.13
CA ALA A 81 -3.40 4.51 -1.56
C ALA A 81 -4.03 4.55 -2.95
N MET A 82 -3.72 3.58 -3.82
CA MET A 82 -4.28 3.48 -5.15
C MET A 82 -5.66 2.82 -5.20
N TRP A 83 -5.95 1.88 -4.29
CA TRP A 83 -7.29 1.30 -4.19
C TRP A 83 -8.37 2.33 -3.85
N GLN A 84 -8.03 3.41 -3.13
CA GLN A 84 -8.95 4.52 -2.89
C GLN A 84 -9.37 5.25 -4.17
N GLU A 85 -8.50 5.26 -5.19
CA GLU A 85 -8.76 5.91 -6.47
C GLU A 85 -9.40 4.97 -7.49
N VAL A 86 -9.08 3.67 -7.40
CA VAL A 86 -9.52 2.67 -8.38
C VAL A 86 -10.61 1.80 -7.76
N LYS A 87 -11.86 2.01 -8.19
CA LYS A 87 -13.02 1.25 -7.71
C LYS A 87 -13.11 -0.12 -8.40
N LEU A 88 -12.34 -1.08 -7.92
CA LEU A 88 -12.46 -2.49 -8.34
C LEU A 88 -13.33 -3.26 -7.34
N PRO A 89 -14.15 -4.22 -7.79
CA PRO A 89 -14.96 -5.03 -6.87
C PRO A 89 -14.12 -6.05 -6.07
N PHE A 90 -12.95 -6.45 -6.59
CA PHE A 90 -12.08 -7.46 -6.00
C PHE A 90 -10.62 -7.00 -6.00
N HIS A 91 -9.90 -7.32 -4.92
CA HIS A 91 -8.47 -7.06 -4.77
C HIS A 91 -7.74 -8.32 -4.30
N PHE A 92 -6.57 -8.56 -4.86
CA PHE A 92 -5.72 -9.70 -4.54
C PHE A 92 -4.31 -9.20 -4.22
N LEU A 93 -3.76 -9.66 -3.11
CA LEU A 93 -2.33 -9.55 -2.82
C LEU A 93 -1.77 -10.94 -2.60
N ASP A 94 -0.61 -11.19 -3.19
CA ASP A 94 0.12 -12.44 -3.06
C ASP A 94 1.53 -12.14 -2.56
N GLU A 95 2.01 -12.97 -1.62
CA GLU A 95 3.35 -12.89 -1.00
C GLU A 95 3.74 -11.50 -0.47
N PHE A 96 2.77 -10.66 -0.12
CA PHE A 96 3.00 -9.25 0.21
C PHE A 96 3.82 -9.03 1.48
N ASP A 97 3.87 -10.02 2.38
CA ASP A 97 4.52 -9.94 3.68
C ASP A 97 5.81 -10.77 3.79
N VAL A 98 6.24 -11.47 2.73
CA VAL A 98 7.36 -12.43 2.77
C VAL A 98 8.69 -11.80 3.18
N PHE A 99 8.91 -10.52 2.84
CA PHE A 99 10.15 -9.80 3.18
C PHE A 99 10.03 -8.95 4.46
N MET A 100 8.88 -8.95 5.12
CA MET A 100 8.64 -8.15 6.31
C MET A 100 9.05 -8.90 7.58
N ASP A 101 9.57 -8.15 8.56
CA ASP A 101 9.70 -8.67 9.92
C ASP A 101 8.32 -8.77 10.61
N GLY A 102 8.29 -9.33 11.82
CA GLY A 102 7.04 -9.52 12.57
C GLY A 102 6.31 -8.22 12.93
N ILE A 103 7.02 -7.10 13.06
CA ILE A 103 6.43 -5.80 13.41
C ILE A 103 5.74 -5.21 12.19
N ASN A 104 6.47 -5.06 11.08
CA ASN A 104 5.94 -4.52 9.83
C ASN A 104 4.80 -5.40 9.30
N ARG A 105 4.94 -6.73 9.36
CA ARG A 105 3.89 -7.66 8.94
C ARG A 105 2.61 -7.44 9.73
N ARG A 106 2.69 -7.33 11.06
CA ARG A 106 1.51 -7.12 11.90
C ARG A 106 0.79 -5.82 11.55
N ILE A 107 1.54 -4.72 11.44
CA ILE A 107 0.98 -3.40 11.12
C ILE A 107 0.31 -3.43 9.74
N VAL A 108 0.97 -3.99 8.73
CA VAL A 108 0.40 -4.12 7.37
C VAL A 108 -0.87 -4.96 7.36
N MET A 109 -0.89 -6.08 8.09
CA MET A 109 -2.09 -6.93 8.19
C MET A 109 -3.25 -6.18 8.82
N ASP A 110 -3.01 -5.46 9.92
CA ASP A 110 -4.03 -4.68 10.62
C ASP A 110 -4.57 -3.58 9.70
N MET A 111 -3.70 -2.85 8.98
CA MET A 111 -4.08 -1.84 8.00
C MET A 111 -4.94 -2.41 6.86
N LEU A 112 -4.53 -3.53 6.27
CA LEU A 112 -5.25 -4.19 5.17
C LEU A 112 -6.63 -4.68 5.60
N ILE A 113 -6.71 -5.31 6.78
CA ILE A 113 -7.97 -5.80 7.34
C ILE A 113 -8.91 -4.63 7.64
N GLU A 114 -8.42 -3.56 8.24
CA GLU A 114 -9.28 -2.41 8.57
C GLU A 114 -9.81 -1.72 7.32
N HIS A 115 -8.94 -1.50 6.32
CA HIS A 115 -9.37 -1.00 5.02
C HIS A 115 -10.43 -1.90 4.35
N ALA A 116 -10.27 -3.22 4.44
CA ALA A 116 -11.24 -4.16 3.89
C ALA A 116 -12.60 -4.09 4.60
N LYS A 117 -12.64 -3.84 5.92
CA LYS A 117 -13.90 -3.70 6.68
C LYS A 117 -14.65 -2.40 6.37
N GLU A 118 -13.94 -1.32 6.07
CA GLU A 118 -14.52 -0.01 5.81
C GLU A 118 -15.11 0.12 4.40
N THR A 119 -14.79 -0.81 3.52
CA THR A 119 -15.21 -0.80 2.12
C THR A 119 -16.25 -1.89 1.81
N LYS A 120 -16.91 -1.78 0.66
CA LYS A 120 -17.86 -2.79 0.15
C LYS A 120 -17.23 -3.71 -0.90
N GLN A 121 -15.91 -3.82 -0.89
CA GLN A 121 -15.11 -4.58 -1.86
C GLN A 121 -14.62 -5.88 -1.21
N GLN A 122 -14.33 -6.90 -2.03
CA GLN A 122 -13.77 -8.15 -1.53
C GLN A 122 -12.25 -8.15 -1.68
N PHE A 123 -11.56 -8.56 -0.60
CA PHE A 123 -10.11 -8.67 -0.57
C PHE A 123 -9.72 -10.12 -0.35
N VAL A 124 -8.69 -10.56 -1.07
CA VAL A 124 -8.10 -11.88 -0.92
C VAL A 124 -6.60 -11.70 -0.74
N PHE A 125 -6.09 -12.19 0.38
CA PHE A 125 -4.68 -12.11 0.73
C PHE A 125 -4.11 -13.52 0.76
N LEU A 126 -3.09 -13.75 -0.05
CA LEU A 126 -2.36 -15.00 -0.13
C LEU A 126 -0.99 -14.76 0.51
N THR A 127 -0.68 -15.59 1.51
CA THR A 127 0.63 -15.55 2.18
C THR A 127 1.06 -16.97 2.54
N PRO A 128 2.35 -17.33 2.37
CA PRO A 128 2.90 -18.57 2.88
C PRO A 128 3.19 -18.49 4.39
N LEU A 129 3.06 -17.31 5.01
CA LEU A 129 3.38 -17.06 6.41
C LEU A 129 2.19 -17.36 7.33
N ASP A 130 2.49 -17.53 8.61
CA ASP A 130 1.50 -17.84 9.62
C ASP A 130 0.55 -16.64 9.89
N MET A 131 -0.74 -16.96 9.97
CA MET A 131 -1.83 -16.01 10.18
C MET A 131 -2.52 -16.21 11.54
N SER A 132 -1.87 -16.84 12.52
CA SER A 132 -2.51 -17.15 13.81
C SER A 132 -2.90 -15.91 14.62
N SER A 133 -2.33 -14.74 14.31
CA SER A 133 -2.68 -13.46 14.92
C SER A 133 -4.01 -12.90 14.43
N VAL A 134 -4.53 -13.38 13.30
CA VAL A 134 -5.80 -12.91 12.72
C VAL A 134 -6.93 -13.81 13.22
N SER A 135 -7.95 -13.19 13.81
CA SER A 135 -9.16 -13.90 14.24
C SER A 135 -10.21 -13.90 13.13
N SER A 136 -10.76 -15.08 12.83
CA SER A 136 -11.91 -15.20 11.94
C SER A 136 -13.13 -14.46 12.50
N SER A 137 -13.99 -13.95 11.62
CA SER A 137 -15.25 -13.30 11.99
C SER A 137 -16.32 -13.57 10.93
N ASN A 138 -17.51 -12.99 11.08
CA ASN A 138 -18.57 -13.05 10.07
C ASN A 138 -18.18 -12.40 8.73
N ILE A 139 -17.14 -11.56 8.71
CA ILE A 139 -16.65 -10.86 7.52
C ILE A 139 -15.21 -11.23 7.15
N ILE A 140 -14.54 -12.10 7.93
CA ILE A 140 -13.17 -12.56 7.69
C ILE A 140 -13.15 -14.09 7.73
N THR A 141 -12.86 -14.71 6.59
CA THR A 141 -12.69 -16.16 6.47
C THR A 141 -11.22 -16.49 6.27
N ILE A 142 -10.70 -17.47 7.03
CA ILE A 142 -9.32 -17.92 6.93
C ILE A 142 -9.33 -19.33 6.34
N HIS A 143 -8.67 -19.49 5.19
CA HIS A 143 -8.48 -20.79 4.53
C HIS A 143 -7.03 -21.22 4.67
N ARG A 144 -6.77 -22.26 5.46
CA ARG A 144 -5.44 -22.86 5.57
C ARG A 144 -5.30 -24.01 4.59
N LEU A 145 -4.34 -23.92 3.68
CA LEU A 145 -4.03 -25.00 2.75
C LEU A 145 -3.18 -26.08 3.43
N GLU A 146 -3.33 -27.33 2.97
CA GLU A 146 -2.43 -28.41 3.36
C GLU A 146 -1.02 -28.15 2.82
N ALA A 147 -0.02 -28.73 3.45
CA ALA A 147 1.34 -28.69 2.93
C ALA A 147 1.38 -29.30 1.50
N PRO A 148 2.24 -28.79 0.60
CA PRO A 148 2.42 -29.38 -0.73
C PRO A 148 2.72 -30.88 -0.60
N ARG A 149 2.14 -31.69 -1.48
CA ARG A 149 2.50 -33.11 -1.58
C ARG A 149 3.92 -33.20 -2.13
N ASP A 150 4.77 -34.00 -1.47
CA ASP A 150 6.12 -34.34 -1.95
C ASP A 150 6.11 -34.99 -3.34
#